data_AF-A0A925NDS4-F1
#
_entry.id   AF-A0A925NDS4-F1
#
_cell.length_a   1.000
_cell.length_b   1.000
_cell.length_c   1.000
_cell.angle_alpha   90.00
_cell.angle_beta   90.00
_cell.angle_gamma   90.00
#
_symmetry.space_group_name_H-M   'P 1'
#
loop_
_entity.id
_entity.type
_entity.pdbx_description
1 polymer ?
#
loop_
_entity_poly.entity_id
_entity_poly.type
_entity_poly.pdbx_seq_one_letter_code
_entity_poly.pdbx_strand_id
1 'polypeptide(L)'
;MKTTPLFVAAVAGTLFAGAAFAHGDVKCDIPKAEWKGQMELQAKLVNEGWKVRKVKVENGCYEVYGFDAKGERAEAFFDPKTFERVLPAGEPAKK
;
A
#
# COMPACT_ATOMS: atom_id res chain seq x y z
N MET A 1 -0.35 56.69 20.66
CA MET A 1 -0.18 55.68 19.59
C MET A 1 0.09 54.33 20.24
N LYS A 2 -0.72 53.31 19.95
CA LYS A 2 -0.49 51.93 20.42
C LYS A 2 -0.41 51.05 19.18
N THR A 3 0.76 50.50 18.92
CA THR A 3 1.07 49.68 17.75
C THR A 3 0.65 48.24 18.02
N THR A 4 -0.22 47.70 17.17
CA THR A 4 -0.64 46.30 17.22
C THR A 4 0.32 45.46 16.36
N PRO A 5 0.92 44.37 16.85
CA PRO A 5 1.74 43.51 16.03
C PRO A 5 0.87 42.50 15.28
N LEU A 6 1.09 42.42 13.97
CA LEU A 6 0.51 41.43 13.08
C LEU A 6 1.34 40.14 13.20
N PHE A 7 0.81 39.10 13.83
CA PHE A 7 1.42 37.77 13.82
C PHE A 7 1.08 37.07 12.49
N VAL A 8 2.03 37.07 11.56
CA VAL A 8 2.01 36.21 10.37
C VAL A 8 2.64 34.87 10.76
N ALA A 9 1.82 33.90 11.16
CA ALA A 9 2.26 32.53 11.35
C ALA A 9 2.30 31.82 9.99
N ALA A 10 3.48 31.82 9.34
CA ALA A 10 3.73 31.01 8.16
C ALA A 10 3.83 29.53 8.58
N VAL A 11 2.77 28.76 8.36
CA VAL A 11 2.78 27.30 8.57
C VAL A 11 3.56 26.65 7.42
N ALA A 12 4.79 26.24 7.71
CA ALA A 12 5.61 25.45 6.82
C ALA A 12 5.04 24.01 6.74
N GLY A 13 4.27 23.72 5.69
CA GLY A 13 3.81 22.36 5.40
C GLY A 13 4.94 21.54 4.77
N THR A 14 5.59 20.69 5.57
CA THR A 14 6.51 19.66 5.05
C THR A 14 5.68 18.57 4.37
N LEU A 15 5.63 18.63 3.05
CA LEU A 15 5.12 17.53 2.22
C LEU A 15 6.10 16.36 2.33
N PHE A 16 5.79 15.38 3.17
CA PHE A 16 6.41 14.05 3.08
C PHE A 16 5.97 13.40 1.77
N ALA A 17 6.76 13.62 0.71
CA ALA A 17 6.68 12.82 -0.50
C ALA A 17 7.15 11.40 -0.16
N GLY A 18 6.20 10.46 -0.07
CA GLY A 18 6.53 9.04 0.09
C GLY A 18 7.36 8.56 -1.11
N ALA A 19 8.48 7.92 -0.83
CA ALA A 19 9.30 7.29 -1.86
C ALA A 19 8.47 6.25 -2.63
N ALA A 20 8.41 6.38 -3.95
CA ALA A 20 7.90 5.34 -4.83
C ALA A 20 9.06 4.38 -5.12
N PHE A 21 9.10 3.25 -4.43
CA PHE A 21 10.06 2.19 -4.73
C PHE A 21 9.55 1.38 -5.94
N ALA A 22 10.42 1.14 -6.91
CA ALA A 22 10.12 0.26 -8.02
C ALA A 22 10.29 -1.19 -7.52
N HIS A 23 9.17 -1.90 -7.33
CA HIS A 23 9.13 -3.28 -6.82
C HIS A 23 9.57 -4.33 -7.85
N GLY A 24 10.65 -4.08 -8.59
CA GLY A 24 11.14 -4.94 -9.67
C GLY A 24 11.55 -6.36 -9.24
N ASP A 25 11.75 -6.57 -7.93
CA ASP A 25 12.23 -7.83 -7.36
C ASP A 25 11.12 -8.75 -6.84
N VAL A 26 9.86 -8.31 -6.81
CA VAL A 26 8.74 -9.17 -6.37
C VAL A 26 8.23 -10.03 -7.53
N LYS A 27 8.10 -11.35 -7.33
CA LYS A 27 7.62 -12.29 -8.36
C LYS A 27 6.81 -13.42 -7.74
N CYS A 28 5.73 -13.82 -8.41
CA CYS A 28 4.95 -15.01 -8.08
C CYS A 28 4.85 -15.88 -9.35
N ASP A 29 5.26 -17.14 -9.25
CA ASP A 29 5.21 -18.11 -10.35
C ASP A 29 4.09 -19.13 -10.12
N ILE A 30 2.85 -18.67 -10.30
CA ILE A 30 1.64 -19.46 -10.08
C ILE A 30 0.91 -19.62 -11.42
N PRO A 31 0.55 -20.85 -11.85
CA PRO A 31 -0.27 -21.04 -13.04
C PRO A 31 -1.60 -20.29 -12.93
N LYS A 32 -1.99 -19.55 -13.98
CA LYS A 32 -3.22 -18.73 -13.96
C LYS A 32 -4.50 -19.50 -13.62
N ALA A 33 -4.55 -20.80 -13.92
CA ALA A 33 -5.68 -21.66 -13.59
C ALA A 33 -5.86 -21.87 -12.07
N GLU A 34 -4.82 -21.62 -11.28
CA GLU A 34 -4.84 -21.75 -9.82
C GLU A 34 -5.11 -20.42 -9.11
N TRP A 35 -5.29 -19.33 -9.86
CA TRP A 35 -5.50 -18.01 -9.29
C TRP A 35 -6.93 -17.89 -8.76
N LYS A 36 -7.03 -17.43 -7.51
CA LYS A 36 -8.28 -16.93 -6.96
C LYS A 36 -8.56 -15.53 -7.49
N GLY A 37 -9.82 -15.10 -7.45
CA GLY A 37 -10.22 -13.81 -8.01
C GLY A 37 -9.72 -12.61 -7.20
N GLN A 38 -9.38 -11.51 -7.88
CA GLN A 38 -8.97 -10.25 -7.22
C GLN A 38 -10.01 -9.72 -6.22
N MET A 39 -11.30 -9.90 -6.52
CA MET A 39 -12.38 -9.49 -5.62
C MET A 39 -12.40 -10.29 -4.31
N GLU A 40 -11.95 -11.55 -4.34
CA GLU A 40 -11.86 -12.39 -3.15
C GLU A 40 -10.72 -11.90 -2.23
N LEU A 41 -9.57 -11.55 -2.81
CA LEU A 41 -8.49 -10.89 -2.07
C LEU A 41 -8.96 -9.57 -1.46
N GLN A 42 -9.65 -8.73 -2.25
CA GLN A 42 -10.18 -7.46 -1.78
C GLN A 42 -11.14 -7.66 -0.60
N ALA A 43 -12.06 -8.63 -0.69
CA ALA A 43 -13.00 -8.94 0.39
C ALA A 43 -12.28 -9.41 1.66
N LYS A 44 -11.29 -10.30 1.53
CA LYS A 44 -10.45 -10.75 2.65
C LYS A 44 -9.77 -9.56 3.34
N LEU A 45 -9.12 -8.69 2.58
CA LEU A 45 -8.40 -7.54 3.12
C LEU A 45 -9.35 -6.54 3.81
N VAL A 46 -10.52 -6.28 3.23
CA VAL A 46 -11.55 -5.44 3.88
C VAL A 46 -12.00 -6.04 5.20
N ASN A 47 -12.20 -7.35 5.27
CA ASN A 47 -12.53 -8.05 6.52
C ASN A 47 -11.38 -7.98 7.55
N GLU A 48 -10.14 -7.86 7.09
CA GLU A 48 -8.94 -7.63 7.92
C GLU A 48 -8.74 -6.15 8.30
N GLY A 49 -9.68 -5.27 7.96
CA GLY A 49 -9.65 -3.85 8.32
C GLY A 49 -8.97 -2.95 7.30
N TRP A 50 -8.57 -3.46 6.14
CA TRP A 50 -7.96 -2.65 5.09
C TRP A 50 -9.00 -1.81 4.34
N LYS A 51 -8.58 -0.63 3.92
CA LYS A 51 -9.25 0.16 2.88
C LYS A 51 -8.56 -0.05 1.54
N VAL A 52 -8.99 -1.06 0.79
CA VAL A 52 -8.48 -1.36 -0.54
C VAL A 52 -8.92 -0.28 -1.54
N ARG A 53 -7.96 0.27 -2.30
CA ARG A 53 -8.21 1.28 -3.35
C ARG A 53 -8.04 0.71 -4.75
N LYS A 54 -7.10 -0.22 -4.92
CA LYS A 54 -6.80 -0.83 -6.21
C LYS A 54 -6.14 -2.20 -6.00
N VAL A 55 -6.49 -3.15 -6.85
CA VAL A 55 -5.78 -4.42 -7.00
C VAL A 55 -5.29 -4.49 -8.45
N LYS A 56 -4.01 -4.78 -8.66
CA LYS A 56 -3.40 -5.00 -9.98
C LYS A 56 -2.69 -6.34 -10.03
N VAL A 57 -2.43 -6.83 -11.25
CA VAL A 57 -1.47 -7.90 -11.47
C VAL A 57 -0.13 -7.27 -11.77
N GLU A 58 0.89 -7.60 -10.99
CA GLU A 58 2.27 -7.12 -11.17
C GLU A 58 3.21 -8.30 -10.96
N ASN A 59 4.06 -8.61 -11.95
CA ASN A 59 5.03 -9.71 -11.89
C ASN A 59 4.47 -11.07 -11.42
N GLY A 60 3.23 -11.37 -11.82
CA GLY A 60 2.54 -12.61 -11.44
C GLY A 60 1.88 -12.59 -10.06
N CYS A 61 2.05 -11.53 -9.28
CA CYS A 61 1.41 -11.33 -7.98
C CYS A 61 0.19 -10.41 -8.09
N TYR A 62 -0.64 -10.38 -7.04
CA TYR A 62 -1.60 -9.30 -6.83
C TYR A 62 -0.98 -8.16 -6.02
N GLU A 63 -0.87 -6.99 -6.63
CA GLU A 63 -0.42 -5.76 -6.00
C GLU A 63 -1.63 -4.95 -5.51
N VAL A 64 -1.69 -4.68 -4.21
CA VAL A 64 -2.78 -3.95 -3.57
C VAL A 64 -2.29 -2.60 -3.09
N TYR A 65 -2.99 -1.55 -3.50
CA TYR A 65 -2.83 -0.21 -2.97
C TYR A 65 -4.01 0.15 -2.08
N GLY A 66 -3.74 0.76 -0.93
CA GLY A 66 -4.77 1.19 -0.03
C GLY A 66 -4.25 1.73 1.29
N PHE A 67 -5.06 1.51 2.32
CA PHE A 67 -4.66 1.72 3.71
C PHE A 67 -4.81 0.39 4.44
N ASP A 68 -3.82 0.04 5.26
CA ASP A 68 -3.89 -1.18 6.07
C ASP A 68 -4.82 -1.03 7.28
N ALA A 69 -4.88 -2.07 8.11
CA ALA A 69 -5.71 -2.09 9.33
C ALA A 69 -5.33 -1.00 10.36
N LYS A 70 -4.12 -0.43 10.28
CA LYS A 70 -3.67 0.68 11.13
C LYS A 70 -3.99 2.04 10.53
N GLY A 71 -4.56 2.08 9.32
CA GLY A 71 -4.83 3.30 8.57
C GLY A 71 -3.60 3.87 7.87
N GLU A 72 -2.52 3.10 7.76
CA GLU A 72 -1.28 3.53 7.11
C GLU A 72 -1.34 3.25 5.61
N ARG A 73 -0.76 4.12 4.78
CA ARG A 73 -0.70 3.88 3.33
C ARG A 73 0.14 2.63 3.06
N ALA A 74 -0.45 1.69 2.35
CA ALA A 74 0.16 0.42 2.03
C ALA A 74 0.14 0.16 0.52
N GLU A 75 1.29 -0.33 0.04
CA GLU A 75 1.46 -1.08 -1.19
C GLU A 75 1.93 -2.47 -0.75
N ALA A 76 1.21 -3.51 -1.13
CA ALA A 76 1.50 -4.87 -0.69
C ALA A 76 1.22 -5.87 -1.80
N PHE A 77 2.11 -6.85 -1.94
CA PHE A 77 1.99 -7.92 -2.91
C PHE A 77 1.43 -9.17 -2.23
N PHE A 78 0.60 -9.91 -2.94
CA PHE A 78 -0.05 -11.11 -2.47
C PHE A 78 0.07 -12.21 -3.52
N ASP A 79 0.32 -13.43 -3.05
CA ASP A 79 0.26 -14.61 -3.89
C ASP A 79 -1.18 -14.82 -4.40
N PRO A 80 -1.41 -15.02 -5.70
CA PRO A 80 -2.76 -15.09 -6.27
C PRO A 80 -3.50 -16.39 -5.96
N LYS A 81 -2.83 -17.44 -5.47
CA LYS A 81 -3.43 -18.71 -5.04
C LYS A 81 -3.70 -18.74 -3.55
N THR A 82 -2.76 -18.26 -2.74
CA THR A 82 -2.86 -18.35 -1.26
C THR A 82 -3.38 -17.08 -0.61
N PHE A 83 -3.24 -15.91 -1.25
CA PHE A 83 -3.40 -14.58 -0.66
C PHE A 83 -2.46 -14.29 0.51
N GLU A 84 -1.35 -15.02 0.60
CA GLU A 84 -0.28 -14.70 1.54
C GLU A 84 0.51 -13.50 1.05
N ARG A 85 0.98 -12.67 1.99
CA ARG A 85 1.73 -11.46 1.66
C ARG A 85 3.13 -11.83 1.17
N VAL A 86 3.51 -11.29 0.03
CA VAL A 86 4.85 -11.44 -0.56
C VAL A 86 5.59 -10.13 -0.32
N LEU A 87 6.82 -10.22 0.19
CA LEU A 87 7.67 -9.06 0.41
C LEU A 87 8.63 -8.91 -0.78
N PRO A 88 8.76 -7.70 -1.36
CA PRO A 88 9.83 -7.42 -2.29
C PRO A 88 11.18 -7.54 -1.57
N ALA A 89 12.22 -7.97 -2.30
CA ALA A 89 13.54 -8.16 -1.72
C ALA A 89 14.06 -6.86 -1.09
N GLY A 90 14.47 -6.93 0.19
CA GLY A 90 15.07 -5.80 0.90
C GLY A 90 14.10 -4.84 1.58
N GLU A 91 12.77 -5.02 1.46
CA GLU A 91 11.83 -4.25 2.30
C GLU A 91 11.62 -4.94 3.67
N PRO A 92 11.89 -4.23 4.78
CA PRO A 92 11.48 -4.74 6.08
C PRO A 92 9.94 -4.77 6.13
N ALA A 93 9.38 -5.86 6.65
CA ALA A 93 7.97 -5.90 6.98
C ALA A 93 7.64 -4.68 7.84
N LYS A 94 6.77 -3.79 7.35
CA LYS A 94 6.30 -2.64 8.12
C LYS A 94 5.64 -3.19 9.39
N LYS A 95 6.28 -2.93 10.55
CA LYS A 95 5.88 -3.46 11.86
C LYS A 95 4.54 -2.91 12.31
#